data_AF-A0A7K3HKB2-F1
#
_entry.id   AF-A0A7K3HKB2-F1
#
_cell.length_a   1.000
_cell.length_b   1.000
_cell.length_c   1.000
_cell.angle_alpha   90.00
_cell.angle_beta   90.00
_cell.angle_gamma   90.00
#
_symmetry.space_group_name_H-M   'P 1'
#
loop_
_entity.id
_entity.type
_entity.pdbx_description
1 polymer ?
#
loop_
_entity_poly.entity_id
_entity_poly.type
_entity_poly.pdbx_seq_one_letter_code
_entity_poly.pdbx_strand_id
1 'polypeptide(L)'
;SRPIGDASVFGPAAGLPALLYPRTDRAAVLASFAPEVAACAGTDPVAAGILRDAARGIAETAAAVCPPATGCPVAFTGGLFGIGPPLLVPVREELSRLAPWACPVEAGGGPLDGALRIAGALAGGTLRLPVDGSMLGLWPRPPAPG
;
A
#
# COMPACT_ATOMS: atom_id res chain seq x y z
N SER A 1 23.92 -3.54 -23.93
CA SER A 1 23.64 -2.57 -22.85
C SER A 1 22.31 -1.88 -23.12
N ARG A 2 21.24 -2.21 -22.39
CA ARG A 2 19.98 -1.44 -22.42
C ARG A 2 20.12 -0.26 -21.44
N PRO A 3 19.66 0.94 -21.79
CA PRO A 3 19.79 2.11 -20.92
C PRO A 3 18.96 1.91 -19.65
N ILE A 4 19.53 2.38 -18.54
CA ILE A 4 18.90 2.53 -17.23
C ILE A 4 17.64 3.38 -17.39
N GLY A 5 16.64 3.09 -16.55
CA GLY A 5 15.29 3.66 -16.55
C GLY A 5 15.19 5.17 -16.74
N ASP A 6 14.01 5.54 -17.19
CA ASP A 6 13.65 6.75 -17.89
C ASP A 6 13.86 8.05 -17.10
N ALA A 7 15.00 8.73 -17.32
CA ALA A 7 15.20 10.12 -16.89
C ALA A 7 14.22 11.10 -17.58
N SER A 8 13.44 10.66 -18.58
CA SER A 8 12.56 11.54 -19.34
C SER A 8 11.22 11.84 -18.67
N VAL A 9 10.80 11.08 -17.64
CA VAL A 9 9.49 11.32 -16.98
C VAL A 9 9.54 12.43 -15.93
N PHE A 10 10.66 12.59 -15.20
CA PHE A 10 10.75 13.53 -14.07
C PHE A 10 11.93 14.51 -14.13
N GLY A 11 12.80 14.39 -15.14
CA GLY A 11 13.99 15.23 -15.27
C GLY A 11 15.08 14.91 -14.23
N PRO A 12 16.08 15.79 -14.06
CA PRO A 12 17.21 15.55 -13.15
C PRO A 12 16.79 15.36 -11.69
N ALA A 13 17.42 14.41 -10.99
CA ALA A 13 17.10 14.07 -9.59
C ALA A 13 17.15 15.28 -8.63
N ALA A 14 17.98 16.28 -8.90
CA ALA A 14 18.07 17.51 -8.10
C ALA A 14 16.77 18.35 -8.12
N GLY A 15 15.94 18.23 -9.17
CA GLY A 15 14.66 18.94 -9.31
C GLY A 15 13.45 18.18 -8.73
N LEU A 16 13.62 16.90 -8.39
CA LEU A 16 12.54 16.01 -7.95
C LEU A 16 11.78 16.54 -6.71
N PRO A 17 12.45 17.05 -5.66
CA PRO A 17 11.76 17.61 -4.49
C PRO A 17 10.76 18.71 -4.88
N ALA A 18 11.19 19.68 -5.68
CA ALA A 18 10.37 20.82 -6.09
C ALA A 18 9.15 20.39 -6.94
N LEU A 19 9.26 19.30 -7.70
CA LEU A 19 8.17 18.73 -8.49
C LEU A 19 7.19 17.88 -7.68
N LEU A 20 7.65 17.28 -6.57
CA LEU A 20 6.88 16.33 -5.77
C LEU A 20 6.14 16.98 -4.60
N TYR A 21 6.76 17.95 -3.90
CA TYR A 21 6.18 18.56 -2.69
C TYR A 21 4.80 19.22 -2.88
N PRO A 22 4.49 19.88 -4.02
CA PRO A 22 3.18 20.54 -4.21
C PRO A 22 2.04 19.59 -4.59
N ARG A 23 2.32 18.31 -4.88
CA ARG A 23 1.36 17.39 -5.49
C ARG A 23 0.49 16.67 -4.47
N THR A 24 -0.80 16.56 -4.77
CA THR A 24 -1.76 15.78 -3.97
C THR A 24 -1.61 14.26 -4.18
N ASP A 25 -1.08 13.82 -5.32
CA ASP A 25 -0.84 12.42 -5.70
C ASP A 25 0.60 11.95 -5.46
N ARG A 26 1.35 12.67 -4.62
CA ARG A 26 2.79 12.46 -4.42
C ARG A 26 3.17 11.03 -4.06
N ALA A 27 2.37 10.35 -3.24
CA ALA A 27 2.61 8.96 -2.87
C ALA A 27 2.55 8.03 -4.09
N ALA A 28 1.60 8.26 -5.01
CA ALA A 28 1.49 7.48 -6.24
C ALA A 28 2.68 7.73 -7.17
N VAL A 29 3.13 8.98 -7.28
CA VAL A 29 4.32 9.33 -8.08
C VAL A 29 5.57 8.66 -7.51
N LEU A 30 5.79 8.72 -6.19
CA LEU A 30 6.92 8.03 -5.56
C LEU A 30 6.84 6.51 -5.73
N ALA A 31 5.65 5.93 -5.59
CA ALA A 31 5.44 4.50 -5.80
C ALA A 31 5.70 4.06 -7.25
N SER A 32 5.58 4.97 -8.22
CA SER A 32 5.85 4.66 -9.64
C SER A 32 7.31 4.29 -9.93
N PHE A 33 8.26 4.68 -9.06
CA PHE A 33 9.67 4.28 -9.17
C PHE A 33 9.96 2.89 -8.61
N ALA A 34 9.02 2.28 -7.88
CA ALA A 34 9.25 1.00 -7.22
C ALA A 34 9.65 -0.15 -8.17
N PRO A 35 9.09 -0.27 -9.40
CA PRO A 35 9.52 -1.28 -10.36
C PRO A 35 10.98 -1.13 -10.78
N GLU A 36 11.46 0.09 -11.04
CA GLU A 36 12.85 0.36 -11.40
C GLU A 36 13.79 0.08 -10.23
N VAL A 37 13.42 0.49 -9.02
CA VAL A 37 14.18 0.16 -7.80
C VAL A 37 14.28 -1.36 -7.62
N ALA A 38 13.18 -2.08 -7.83
CA ALA A 38 13.16 -3.55 -7.77
C ALA A 38 14.06 -4.20 -8.83
N ALA A 39 14.06 -3.68 -10.06
CA ALA A 39 14.92 -4.18 -11.13
C ALA A 39 16.42 -3.98 -10.83
N CYS A 40 16.78 -2.87 -10.19
CA CYS A 40 18.17 -2.55 -9.84
C CYS A 40 18.68 -3.26 -8.58
N ALA A 41 17.79 -3.72 -7.70
CA ALA A 41 18.17 -4.24 -6.38
C ALA A 41 19.14 -5.44 -6.39
N GLY A 42 19.19 -6.21 -7.48
CA GLY A 42 20.15 -7.31 -7.62
C GLY A 42 21.61 -6.87 -7.84
N THR A 43 21.81 -5.63 -8.30
CA THR A 43 23.14 -5.13 -8.71
C THR A 43 23.51 -3.79 -8.07
N ASP A 44 22.56 -3.07 -7.51
CA ASP A 44 22.74 -1.78 -6.85
C ASP A 44 22.43 -1.90 -5.35
N PRO A 45 23.43 -1.73 -4.46
CA PRO A 45 23.23 -1.81 -3.02
C PRO A 45 22.30 -0.71 -2.47
N VAL A 46 22.20 0.45 -3.14
CA VAL A 46 21.28 1.52 -2.73
C VAL A 46 19.84 1.10 -3.00
N ALA A 47 19.56 0.60 -4.20
CA ALA A 47 18.24 0.08 -4.55
C ALA A 47 17.81 -1.07 -3.62
N ALA A 48 18.73 -1.98 -3.30
CA ALA A 48 18.49 -3.04 -2.32
C ALA A 48 18.21 -2.47 -0.91
N GLY A 49 18.94 -1.41 -0.51
CA GLY A 49 18.72 -0.69 0.75
C GLY A 49 17.31 -0.11 0.85
N ILE A 50 16.85 0.58 -0.19
CA ILE A 50 15.51 1.18 -0.25
C ILE A 50 14.42 0.13 -0.01
N LEU A 51 14.51 -1.04 -0.66
CA LEU A 51 13.52 -2.11 -0.47
C LEU A 51 13.55 -2.70 0.95
N ARG A 52 14.74 -2.83 1.56
CA ARG A 52 14.86 -3.30 2.96
C ARG A 52 14.29 -2.28 3.93
N ASP A 53 14.53 -0.99 3.72
CA ASP A 53 13.98 0.07 4.57
C ASP A 53 12.46 0.15 4.44
N ALA A 54 11.94 0.02 3.21
CA ALA A 54 10.49 -0.08 2.98
C ALA A 54 9.89 -1.30 3.68
N ALA A 55 10.53 -2.47 3.57
CA ALA A 55 10.09 -3.68 4.25
C ALA A 55 10.07 -3.55 5.78
N ARG A 56 11.10 -2.91 6.35
CA ARG A 56 11.17 -2.60 7.78
C ARG A 56 10.03 -1.70 8.22
N GLY A 57 9.79 -0.60 7.51
CA GLY A 57 8.69 0.32 7.84
C GLY A 57 7.30 -0.34 7.76
N ILE A 58 7.09 -1.24 6.80
CA ILE A 58 5.86 -2.05 6.71
C ILE A 58 5.72 -2.95 7.95
N ALA A 59 6.78 -3.66 8.33
CA ALA A 59 6.78 -4.55 9.48
C ALA A 59 6.62 -3.79 10.82
N GLU A 60 7.23 -2.62 10.96
CA GLU A 60 7.05 -1.73 12.12
C GLU A 60 5.61 -1.24 12.23
N THR A 61 4.99 -0.87 11.10
CA THR A 61 3.57 -0.48 11.05
C THR A 61 2.68 -1.62 11.50
N ALA A 62 2.93 -2.84 11.00
CA ALA A 62 2.19 -4.02 11.43
C ALA A 62 2.39 -4.31 12.93
N ALA A 63 3.62 -4.26 13.43
CA ALA A 63 3.93 -4.46 14.85
C ALA A 63 3.22 -3.44 15.76
N ALA A 64 3.08 -2.19 15.30
CA ALA A 64 2.43 -1.12 16.06
C ALA A 64 0.91 -1.31 16.22
N VAL A 65 0.25 -1.96 15.25
CA VAL A 65 -1.21 -2.14 15.25
C VAL A 65 -1.67 -3.55 15.57
N CYS A 66 -0.81 -4.55 15.38
CA CYS A 66 -1.15 -5.95 15.66
C CYS A 66 -1.03 -6.22 17.15
N PRO A 67 -2.12 -6.56 17.87
CA PRO A 67 -2.02 -6.97 19.26
C PRO A 67 -1.09 -8.19 19.38
N PRO A 68 -0.33 -8.33 20.48
CA PRO A 68 0.57 -9.45 20.72
C PRO A 68 -0.23 -10.72 21.08
N ALA A 69 -1.01 -11.19 20.11
CA ALA A 69 -1.83 -12.39 20.16
C ALA A 69 -1.51 -13.22 18.91
N THR A 70 -1.19 -14.49 19.13
CA THR A 70 -0.84 -15.43 18.05
C THR A 70 -1.91 -15.46 16.98
N GLY A 71 -1.51 -15.30 15.72
CA GLY A 71 -2.41 -15.44 14.58
C GLY A 71 -3.12 -14.15 14.16
N CYS A 72 -2.56 -12.98 14.48
CA CYS A 72 -3.12 -11.71 14.02
C CYS A 72 -3.04 -11.60 12.48
N PRO A 73 -4.16 -11.65 11.74
CA PRO A 73 -4.11 -11.68 10.28
C PRO A 73 -3.63 -10.34 9.70
N VAL A 74 -2.67 -10.38 8.78
CA VAL A 74 -2.15 -9.20 8.08
C VAL A 74 -2.19 -9.44 6.58
N ALA A 75 -2.98 -8.64 5.86
CA ALA A 75 -3.00 -8.66 4.41
C ALA A 75 -2.15 -7.52 3.84
N PHE A 76 -1.33 -7.84 2.83
CA PHE A 76 -0.61 -6.83 2.06
C PHE A 76 -1.48 -6.40 0.87
N THR A 77 -1.79 -5.11 0.79
CA THR A 77 -2.68 -4.57 -0.24
C THR A 77 -2.03 -3.42 -0.98
N GLY A 78 -2.41 -3.23 -2.24
CA GLY A 78 -1.96 -2.12 -3.08
C GLY A 78 -0.91 -2.53 -4.12
N GLY A 79 -0.76 -1.69 -5.16
CA GLY A 79 0.05 -2.00 -6.33
C GLY A 79 1.54 -2.21 -6.05
N LEU A 80 2.06 -1.67 -4.93
CA LEU A 80 3.45 -1.82 -4.53
C LEU A 80 3.83 -3.30 -4.36
N PHE A 81 2.95 -4.13 -3.79
CA PHE A 81 3.23 -5.56 -3.60
C PHE A 81 3.24 -6.36 -4.91
N GLY A 82 2.78 -5.75 -6.01
CA GLY A 82 2.91 -6.29 -7.37
C GLY A 82 4.36 -6.38 -7.86
N ILE A 83 5.32 -5.69 -7.23
CA ILE A 83 6.75 -5.84 -7.57
C ILE A 83 7.32 -7.21 -7.16
N GLY A 84 6.59 -7.96 -6.33
CA GLY A 84 6.85 -9.38 -6.10
C GLY A 84 8.04 -9.67 -5.17
N PRO A 85 8.81 -10.74 -5.42
CA PRO A 85 9.85 -11.23 -4.50
C PRO A 85 10.85 -10.19 -3.98
N PRO A 86 11.33 -9.21 -4.79
CA PRO A 86 12.25 -8.18 -4.31
C PRO A 86 11.78 -7.42 -3.06
N LEU A 87 10.47 -7.27 -2.87
CA LEU A 87 9.89 -6.67 -1.66
C LEU A 87 9.24 -7.69 -0.73
N LEU A 88 8.56 -8.71 -1.27
CA LEU A 88 7.84 -9.67 -0.44
C LEU A 88 8.78 -10.51 0.45
N VAL A 89 9.98 -10.83 -0.02
CA VAL A 89 10.98 -11.55 0.77
C VAL A 89 11.42 -10.74 2.00
N PRO A 90 11.96 -9.51 1.86
CA PRO A 90 12.38 -8.74 3.03
C PRO A 90 11.21 -8.35 3.95
N VAL A 91 9.99 -8.15 3.42
CA VAL A 91 8.80 -7.91 4.27
C VAL A 91 8.53 -9.10 5.20
N ARG A 92 8.60 -10.33 4.68
CA ARG A 92 8.40 -11.56 5.47
C ARG A 92 9.50 -11.75 6.52
N GLU A 93 10.74 -11.44 6.17
CA GLU A 93 11.88 -11.47 7.10
C GLU A 93 11.69 -10.47 8.25
N GLU A 94 11.37 -9.21 7.94
CA GLU A 94 11.19 -8.17 8.96
C GLU A 94 9.94 -8.40 9.82
N LEU A 95 8.85 -8.94 9.25
CA LEU A 95 7.68 -9.32 10.05
C LEU A 95 7.98 -10.44 11.03
N SER A 96 8.72 -11.47 10.59
CA SER A 96 9.12 -12.56 11.48
C SER A 96 9.97 -12.06 12.66
N ARG A 97 10.71 -10.96 12.45
CA ARG A 97 11.55 -10.32 13.47
C ARG A 97 10.79 -9.38 14.39
N LEU A 98 9.92 -8.53 13.84
CA LEU A 98 9.27 -7.42 14.55
C LEU A 98 7.85 -7.72 15.02
N ALA A 99 7.13 -8.58 14.31
CA ALA A 99 5.76 -8.95 14.59
C ALA A 99 5.56 -10.46 14.38
N PRO A 100 6.24 -11.33 15.15
CA PRO A 100 6.17 -12.79 14.98
C PRO A 100 4.75 -13.37 15.20
N TRP A 101 3.84 -12.60 15.80
CA TRP A 101 2.43 -12.97 15.95
C TRP A 101 1.57 -12.64 14.72
N ALA A 102 2.08 -11.83 13.79
CA ALA A 102 1.40 -11.51 12.55
C ALA A 102 1.37 -12.74 11.63
N CYS A 103 0.20 -13.02 11.08
CA CYS A 103 -0.04 -14.10 10.13
C CYS A 103 -0.37 -13.48 8.77
N PRO A 104 0.59 -13.47 7.81
CA PRO A 104 0.30 -12.99 6.47
C PRO A 104 -0.83 -13.80 5.82
N VAL A 105 -1.85 -13.10 5.34
CA VAL A 105 -3.00 -13.69 4.64
C VAL A 105 -3.20 -13.01 3.29
N GLU A 106 -3.86 -13.71 2.37
CA GLU A 106 -4.30 -13.11 1.12
C GLU A 106 -5.31 -12.00 1.40
N ALA A 107 -5.23 -10.92 0.61
CA ALA A 107 -6.21 -9.86 0.68
C ALA A 107 -7.59 -10.39 0.28
N GLY A 108 -8.63 -10.02 1.03
CA GLY A 108 -10.01 -10.46 0.75
C GLY A 108 -10.64 -9.88 -0.52
N GLY A 109 -9.86 -9.22 -1.38
CA GLY A 109 -10.29 -8.54 -2.60
C GLY A 109 -9.64 -7.17 -2.77
N GLY A 110 -9.95 -6.51 -3.88
CA GLY A 110 -9.53 -5.15 -4.17
C GLY A 110 -10.47 -4.07 -3.61
N PRO A 111 -10.13 -2.79 -3.81
CA PRO A 111 -10.96 -1.67 -3.35
C PRO A 111 -12.39 -1.71 -3.89
N LEU A 112 -12.58 -2.14 -5.14
CA LEU A 112 -13.91 -2.27 -5.76
C LEU A 112 -14.76 -3.35 -5.06
N ASP A 113 -14.16 -4.48 -4.68
CA ASP A 113 -14.86 -5.53 -3.92
C ASP A 113 -15.33 -5.00 -2.57
N GLY A 114 -14.49 -4.19 -1.91
CA GLY A 114 -14.86 -3.48 -0.69
C GLY A 114 -16.04 -2.52 -0.90
N ALA A 115 -16.00 -1.71 -1.95
CA ALA A 115 -17.09 -0.78 -2.28
C ALA A 115 -18.42 -1.50 -2.55
N LEU A 116 -18.38 -2.59 -3.31
CA LEU A 116 -19.56 -3.41 -3.60
C LEU A 116 -20.13 -4.07 -2.34
N ARG A 117 -19.27 -4.58 -1.45
CA ARG A 117 -19.69 -5.13 -0.15
C ARG A 117 -20.38 -4.08 0.72
N ILE A 118 -19.83 -2.86 0.79
CA ILE A 118 -20.43 -1.76 1.54
C ILE A 118 -21.79 -1.38 0.93
N ALA A 119 -21.86 -1.22 -0.40
CA ALA A 119 -23.10 -0.88 -1.10
C ALA A 119 -24.20 -1.95 -0.89
N GLY A 120 -23.84 -3.24 -0.99
CA GLY A 120 -24.77 -4.34 -0.73
C GLY A 120 -25.26 -4.38 0.72
N ALA A 121 -24.36 -4.15 1.69
CA ALA A 121 -24.72 -4.10 3.10
C ALA A 121 -25.64 -2.90 3.42
N LEU A 122 -25.44 -1.75 2.76
CA LEU A 122 -26.33 -0.60 2.85
C LEU A 122 -27.71 -0.90 2.25
N ALA A 123 -27.76 -1.48 1.05
CA ALA A 123 -29.01 -1.83 0.38
C ALA A 123 -29.82 -2.88 1.18
N GLY A 124 -29.13 -3.80 1.85
CA GLY A 124 -29.75 -4.84 2.69
C GLY A 124 -29.95 -4.45 4.16
N GLY A 125 -29.57 -3.24 4.58
CA GLY A 125 -29.68 -2.82 5.99
C GLY A 125 -28.83 -3.63 6.97
N THR A 126 -27.73 -4.23 6.51
CA THR A 126 -26.84 -5.11 7.30
C THR A 126 -25.46 -4.48 7.56
N LEU A 127 -25.26 -3.21 7.20
CA LEU A 127 -23.99 -2.52 7.40
C LEU A 127 -23.64 -2.45 8.89
N ARG A 128 -22.50 -3.03 9.25
CA ARG A 128 -21.95 -3.00 10.62
C ARG A 128 -20.94 -1.88 10.85
N LEU A 129 -20.47 -1.23 9.78
CA LEU A 129 -19.50 -0.15 9.88
C LEU A 129 -20.17 1.07 10.53
N PRO A 130 -19.56 1.70 11.55
CA PRO A 130 -20.12 2.89 12.17
C PRO A 130 -20.22 4.03 11.15
N VAL A 131 -21.35 4.72 11.14
CA VAL A 131 -21.49 6.01 10.45
C VAL A 131 -20.83 7.06 11.33
N ASP A 132 -19.73 7.64 10.85
CA ASP A 132 -18.94 8.64 11.55
C ASP A 132 -18.43 9.65 10.54
N GLY A 133 -18.52 10.95 10.85
CA GLY A 133 -18.19 12.03 9.91
C GLY A 133 -16.74 12.03 9.41
N SER A 134 -15.82 11.34 10.10
CA SER A 134 -14.42 11.19 9.69
C SER A 134 -14.12 9.88 8.94
N MET A 135 -15.00 8.88 9.02
CA MET A 135 -14.82 7.56 8.40
C MET A 135 -15.84 7.25 7.31
N LEU A 136 -17.13 7.27 7.64
CA LEU A 136 -18.22 6.94 6.72
C LEU A 136 -19.36 7.97 6.84
N GLY A 137 -19.50 8.80 5.82
CA GLY A 137 -20.65 9.68 5.63
C GLY A 137 -21.69 9.03 4.72
N LEU A 138 -22.94 8.96 5.18
CA LEU A 138 -24.07 8.58 4.33
C LEU A 138 -24.78 9.85 3.88
N TRP A 139 -24.93 10.00 2.56
CA TRP A 139 -25.71 11.09 2.00
C TRP A 139 -27.12 10.60 1.66
N PRO A 140 -28.18 11.34 2.04
CA PRO A 140 -29.55 10.99 1.65
C PRO A 140 -29.65 10.89 0.13
N ARG A 141 -30.29 9.82 -0.37
CA ARG A 141 -30.64 9.75 -1.79
C ARG A 141 -31.65 10.86 -2.10
N PRO A 142 -31.44 11.68 -3.15
CA PRO A 142 -32.47 12.60 -3.61
C PRO A 142 -33.77 11.84 -3.92
N PRO A 143 -34.95 12.44 -3.68
CA PRO A 143 -36.22 11.82 -4.05
C PRO A 143 -36.21 11.50 -5.55
N ALA A 144 -36.89 10.42 -5.95
CA ALA A 144 -37.04 10.11 -7.37
C ALA A 144 -37.79 11.27 -8.07
N PRO A 145 -37.47 11.61 -9.33
CA PRO A 145 -38.30 12.53 -10.10
C PRO A 145 -39.71 11.95 -10.19
N GLY A 146 -40.71 12.80 -9.90
CA GLY A 146 -42.13 12.47 -9.98
C GLY A 146 -42.68 12.52 -11.40
#